data_AF-A0A1B8FJJ3-F1
#
_entry.id   AF-A0A1B8FJJ3-F1
#
_cell.length_a   1.000
_cell.length_b   1.000
_cell.length_c   1.000
_cell.angle_alpha   90.00
_cell.angle_beta   90.00
_cell.angle_gamma   90.00
#
_symmetry.space_group_name_H-M   'P 1'
#
loop_
_entity.id
_entity.type
_entity.pdbx_description
1 polymer ?
#
loop_
_entity_poly.entity_id
_entity_poly.type
_entity_poly.pdbx_seq_one_letter_code
_entity_poly.pdbx_strand_id
1 'polypeptide(L)'
;MSDHQANEPSPLPTNKEDRNTSEIDDEEDWADNSSVTTDDDEPSSNPLGKKNIHARRYTLIPKDEDGSFTIEGGRKPKEIHMPPRSEMSEYEKNLANADFVLTRLSLARFPGRNGHISPGIYYAGYVSRTLETMAEEFQHYQKLWLASPAYVSVQSTIRALKRDQDSRVPVDNIVCLALGSPQNMKEECRAASLTQVAVLLTIVEELDLNPQTMPGKFIAQDPVFTPLDAEFLASLGFLVKSDPEGFLSITPTTLVFSIAGYLEMDWVISQGPWPAALICSDVEAFINRLLEDRVREGIKLVVPTRRERGEILGMLGGCDVVGLVGDDYDDDGGLEGWEGVGRQRVYWRRKGGEEKGV
;
A
#
# COMPACT_ATOMS: atom_id res chain seq x y z
N MET A 1 -40.70 45.24 -35.85
CA MET A 1 -40.23 46.53 -35.28
C MET A 1 -39.45 46.15 -34.04
N SER A 2 -38.15 45.86 -34.20
CA SER A 2 -37.04 46.83 -34.00
C SER A 2 -36.74 46.95 -32.49
N ASP A 3 -35.56 46.69 -31.93
CA ASP A 3 -34.21 46.59 -32.49
C ASP A 3 -33.31 45.71 -31.61
N HIS A 4 -32.25 45.18 -32.25
CA HIS A 4 -31.06 44.60 -31.65
C HIS A 4 -30.25 45.66 -30.87
N GLN A 5 -29.67 45.27 -29.74
CA GLN A 5 -28.40 45.85 -29.29
C GLN A 5 -27.49 44.77 -28.70
N ALA A 6 -26.33 44.65 -29.34
CA ALA A 6 -25.21 43.82 -28.98
C ALA A 6 -24.43 44.47 -27.81
N ASN A 7 -23.83 43.64 -26.95
CA ASN A 7 -22.80 44.08 -26.01
C ASN A 7 -21.50 43.36 -26.37
N GLU A 8 -20.51 44.13 -26.80
CA GLU A 8 -19.15 43.72 -27.13
C GLU A 8 -18.31 43.42 -25.87
N PRO A 9 -17.31 42.53 -25.94
CA PRO A 9 -16.40 42.22 -24.83
C PRO A 9 -15.25 43.25 -24.73
N SER A 10 -14.90 43.63 -23.50
CA SER A 10 -13.73 44.47 -23.21
C SER A 10 -12.40 43.68 -23.28
N PRO A 11 -11.27 44.35 -23.59
CA PRO A 11 -10.11 43.71 -24.22
C PRO A 11 -9.03 43.20 -23.25
N LEU A 12 -8.30 42.19 -23.72
CA LEU A 12 -7.00 41.74 -23.20
C LEU A 12 -5.95 42.85 -23.32
N PRO A 13 -5.01 42.99 -22.36
CA PRO A 13 -3.75 43.67 -22.61
C PRO A 13 -2.70 42.68 -23.13
N THR A 14 -2.30 42.86 -24.39
CA THR A 14 -1.14 42.22 -25.02
C THR A 14 0.14 43.04 -24.80
N ASN A 15 1.16 42.31 -24.36
CA ASN A 15 2.60 42.40 -24.63
C ASN A 15 3.32 43.75 -24.66
N LYS A 16 4.39 43.85 -23.87
CA LYS A 16 5.74 44.00 -24.45
C LYS A 16 6.77 43.11 -23.76
N GLU A 17 7.38 42.29 -24.60
CA GLU A 17 8.60 41.52 -24.42
C GLU A 17 9.80 42.45 -24.19
N ASP A 18 10.81 42.01 -23.43
CA ASP A 18 12.02 41.47 -24.06
C ASP A 18 13.07 41.00 -23.04
N ARG A 19 13.48 39.73 -23.23
CA ARG A 19 14.83 39.16 -23.13
C ARG A 19 15.58 39.24 -21.80
N ASN A 20 15.80 38.07 -21.18
CA ASN A 20 17.14 37.47 -21.28
C ASN A 20 17.10 35.93 -21.13
N THR A 21 17.97 35.31 -21.91
CA THR A 21 18.20 33.89 -22.18
C THR A 21 19.08 33.21 -21.14
N SER A 22 18.71 31.97 -20.76
CA SER A 22 19.59 30.81 -20.45
C SER A 22 18.64 29.65 -20.13
N GLU A 23 18.36 28.69 -21.03
CA GLU A 23 19.24 27.57 -21.34
C GLU A 23 20.07 27.14 -20.12
N ILE A 24 19.49 26.25 -19.32
CA ILE A 24 20.22 25.26 -18.53
C ILE A 24 19.53 23.94 -18.83
N ASP A 25 20.07 23.25 -19.84
CA ASP A 25 20.18 21.80 -19.83
C ASP A 25 20.85 21.40 -18.51
N ASP A 26 20.24 20.46 -17.79
CA ASP A 26 20.97 19.54 -16.93
C ASP A 26 20.14 18.25 -16.90
N GLU A 27 20.39 17.41 -17.92
CA GLU A 27 20.32 15.97 -17.81
C GLU A 27 21.27 15.53 -16.68
N GLU A 28 20.79 15.54 -15.44
CA GLU A 28 21.48 14.82 -14.37
C GLU A 28 20.86 13.42 -14.29
N ASP A 29 21.42 12.54 -15.12
CA ASP A 29 21.20 11.10 -15.14
C ASP A 29 21.74 10.49 -13.83
N TRP A 30 20.91 10.48 -12.79
CA TRP A 30 21.25 9.99 -11.45
C TRP A 30 21.32 8.45 -11.33
N ALA A 31 21.28 7.71 -12.45
CA ALA A 31 21.30 6.26 -12.48
C ALA A 31 22.72 5.68 -12.63
N ASP A 32 23.67 6.10 -11.79
CA ASP A 32 24.87 5.28 -11.56
C ASP A 32 24.57 4.22 -10.49
N ASN A 33 24.14 3.05 -10.96
CA ASN A 33 23.91 1.85 -10.15
C ASN A 33 25.20 1.03 -9.92
N SER A 34 26.38 1.65 -9.88
CA SER A 34 27.65 0.95 -9.55
C SER A 34 27.83 0.76 -8.03
N SER A 35 26.87 0.12 -7.39
CA SER A 35 27.08 -0.46 -6.05
C SER A 35 26.13 -1.63 -5.82
N VAL A 36 26.14 -2.59 -6.75
CA VAL A 36 25.68 -3.95 -6.49
C VAL A 36 26.89 -4.75 -6.03
N THR A 37 26.75 -5.37 -4.87
CA THR A 37 27.75 -6.14 -4.14
C THR A 37 28.34 -7.27 -4.98
N THR A 38 29.64 -7.20 -5.27
CA THR A 38 30.47 -8.38 -5.50
C THR A 38 31.34 -8.57 -4.26
N ASP A 39 30.95 -9.53 -3.43
CA ASP A 39 31.82 -10.08 -2.39
C ASP A 39 32.86 -10.95 -3.08
N ASP A 40 34.09 -10.43 -3.21
CA ASP A 40 35.27 -11.24 -3.46
C ASP A 40 36.23 -11.04 -2.29
N ASP A 41 36.39 -12.10 -1.51
CA ASP A 41 37.32 -12.23 -0.40
C ASP A 41 38.78 -12.23 -0.88
N GLU A 42 39.60 -11.29 -0.40
CA GLU A 42 40.99 -11.57 -0.01
C GLU A 42 41.55 -10.49 0.96
N PRO A 43 42.43 -10.84 1.93
CA PRO A 43 42.72 -10.01 3.08
C PRO A 43 43.89 -9.05 2.80
N SER A 44 43.55 -7.86 2.29
CA SER A 44 44.52 -6.77 2.12
C SER A 44 44.57 -5.87 3.36
N SER A 45 45.74 -5.85 3.99
CA SER A 45 46.14 -5.05 5.14
C SER A 45 45.73 -3.56 5.05
N ASN A 46 44.86 -3.16 5.99
CA ASN A 46 44.54 -1.80 6.47
C ASN A 46 44.59 -0.63 5.44
N PRO A 47 43.43 -0.02 5.17
CA PRO A 47 43.34 1.42 5.43
C PRO A 47 42.01 1.87 6.05
N LEU A 48 42.10 2.82 6.99
CA LEU A 48 41.07 3.80 7.40
C LEU A 48 39.61 3.36 7.16
N GLY A 49 39.02 2.74 8.17
CA GLY A 49 37.67 2.18 8.14
C GLY A 49 36.66 3.11 7.47
N LYS A 50 36.15 2.67 6.32
CA LYS A 50 34.90 3.17 5.74
C LYS A 50 33.84 3.11 6.84
N LYS A 51 33.45 4.27 7.37
CA LYS A 51 32.38 4.36 8.38
C LYS A 51 31.11 3.85 7.71
N ASN A 52 30.73 2.62 8.03
CA ASN A 52 29.45 2.06 7.64
C ASN A 52 28.35 2.93 8.28
N ILE A 53 27.81 3.87 7.50
CA ILE A 53 26.76 4.80 7.94
C ILE A 53 25.45 4.10 8.30
N HIS A 54 25.32 2.81 7.97
CA HIS A 54 24.19 1.95 8.29
C HIS A 54 24.39 1.13 9.58
N ALA A 55 25.61 1.08 10.12
CA ALA A 55 25.89 0.49 11.43
C ALA A 55 25.68 1.52 12.56
N ARG A 56 24.52 2.18 12.60
CA ARG A 56 24.16 3.06 13.72
C ARG A 56 23.53 2.22 14.81
N ARG A 57 24.28 1.93 15.87
CA ARG A 57 23.72 1.42 17.13
C ARG A 57 22.84 2.52 17.71
N TYR A 58 21.54 2.25 17.82
CA TYR A 58 20.64 3.06 18.62
C TYR A 58 20.76 2.65 20.07
N THR A 59 20.82 3.61 20.98
CA THR A 59 20.85 3.38 22.43
C THR A 59 19.61 4.01 23.05
N LEU A 60 18.84 3.20 23.77
CA LEU A 60 17.73 3.70 24.60
C LEU A 60 18.27 4.08 25.98
N ILE A 61 18.00 5.30 26.40
CA ILE A 61 18.36 5.83 27.72
C ILE A 61 17.06 6.15 28.47
N PRO A 62 16.77 5.45 29.59
CA PRO A 62 15.66 5.78 30.47
C PRO A 62 15.85 7.15 31.10
N LYS A 63 14.78 7.93 31.23
CA LYS A 63 14.71 9.07 32.15
C LYS A 63 13.86 8.63 33.33
N ASP A 64 14.50 8.50 34.50
CA ASP A 64 13.94 7.85 35.68
C ASP A 64 12.73 8.57 36.31
N GLU A 65 12.39 9.78 35.86
CA GLU A 65 11.40 10.65 36.53
C GLU A 65 10.00 10.67 35.87
N ASP A 66 9.89 10.48 34.55
CA ASP A 66 8.61 10.63 33.81
C ASP A 66 8.21 9.41 32.96
N GLY A 67 8.96 8.30 33.04
CA GLY A 67 8.75 7.14 32.15
C GLY A 67 9.06 7.43 30.67
N SER A 68 9.78 8.53 30.39
CA SER A 68 10.25 8.90 29.07
C SER A 68 11.59 8.24 28.75
N PHE A 69 11.86 8.04 27.47
CA PHE A 69 13.13 7.46 27.00
C PHE A 69 13.71 8.31 25.88
N THR A 70 15.03 8.43 25.86
CA THR A 70 15.77 9.09 24.78
C THR A 70 16.40 8.03 23.89
N ILE A 71 16.22 8.18 22.58
CA ILE A 71 16.88 7.34 21.58
C ILE A 71 18.06 8.11 21.00
N GLU A 72 19.26 7.65 21.31
CA GLU A 72 20.52 8.19 20.79
C GLU A 72 21.05 7.33 19.63
N GLY A 73 21.85 7.91 18.73
CA GLY A 73 22.44 7.22 17.56
C GLY A 73 21.89 7.65 16.19
N GLY A 74 20.79 8.43 16.16
CA GLY A 74 20.24 9.07 14.96
C GLY A 74 20.91 10.41 14.59
N ARG A 75 20.42 11.11 13.55
CA ARG A 75 20.88 12.49 13.21
C ARG A 75 20.57 13.50 14.33
N LYS A 76 19.55 13.23 15.14
CA LYS A 76 19.18 13.96 16.37
C LYS A 76 18.63 12.97 17.39
N PRO A 77 18.93 13.12 18.69
CA PRO A 77 18.24 12.39 19.75
C PRO A 77 16.73 12.63 19.65
N LYS A 78 15.93 11.57 19.82
CA LYS A 78 14.46 11.67 19.85
C LYS A 78 13.97 11.28 21.22
N GLU A 79 13.23 12.19 21.86
CA GLU A 79 12.58 11.94 23.14
C GLU A 79 11.20 11.35 22.88
N ILE A 80 10.88 10.25 23.57
CA ILE A 80 9.58 9.62 23.54
C ILE A 80 8.98 9.77 24.92
N HIS A 81 7.82 10.43 24.98
CA HIS A 81 7.03 10.58 26.19
C HIS A 81 5.93 9.51 26.19
N MET A 82 5.89 8.69 27.24
CA MET A 82 4.74 7.81 27.48
C MET A 82 3.64 8.61 28.20
N PRO A 83 2.36 8.44 27.84
CA PRO A 83 1.28 9.12 28.54
C PRO A 83 1.23 8.69 30.01
N PRO A 84 0.80 9.59 30.93
CA PRO A 84 0.69 9.28 32.34
C PRO A 84 -0.31 8.14 32.60
N ARG A 85 -0.07 7.35 33.66
CA ARG A 85 -0.83 6.12 33.97
C ARG A 85 -2.36 6.28 34.02
N SER A 86 -2.86 7.49 34.27
CA SER A 86 -4.28 7.84 34.28
C SER A 86 -4.92 7.87 32.88
N GLU A 87 -4.11 8.06 31.85
CA GLU A 87 -4.51 8.18 30.44
C GLU A 87 -4.29 6.89 29.64
N MET A 88 -3.67 5.88 30.26
CA MET A 88 -3.48 4.56 29.66
C MET A 88 -4.78 3.75 29.73
N SER A 89 -5.13 3.10 28.63
CA SER A 89 -6.26 2.17 28.54
C SER A 89 -6.12 1.01 29.54
N GLU A 90 -7.23 0.37 29.90
CA GLU A 90 -7.23 -0.68 30.95
C GLU A 90 -6.35 -1.89 30.59
N TYR A 91 -6.17 -2.17 29.29
CA TYR A 91 -5.24 -3.16 28.75
C TYR A 91 -3.76 -2.81 28.98
N GLU A 92 -3.41 -1.51 28.99
CA GLU A 92 -2.04 -1.02 29.14
C GLU A 92 -1.56 -1.01 30.60
N LYS A 93 -2.48 -1.06 31.58
CA LYS A 93 -2.12 -1.11 33.02
C LYS A 93 -1.41 -2.40 33.42
N ASN A 94 -1.64 -3.49 32.69
CA ASN A 94 -0.99 -4.78 32.92
C ASN A 94 0.46 -4.85 32.40
N LEU A 95 0.85 -3.93 31.51
CA LEU A 95 2.22 -3.83 30.96
C LEU A 95 3.21 -3.21 31.95
N ALA A 96 2.72 -2.44 32.93
CA ALA A 96 3.55 -1.71 33.88
C ALA A 96 4.28 -2.62 34.91
N ASN A 97 3.95 -3.92 34.95
CA ASN A 97 4.58 -4.91 35.84
C ASN A 97 5.55 -5.85 35.11
N ALA A 98 5.89 -5.57 33.84
CA ALA A 98 6.80 -6.42 33.07
C ALA A 98 8.27 -5.99 33.29
N ASP A 99 9.08 -6.90 33.87
CA ASP A 99 10.52 -6.70 34.16
C ASP A 99 11.45 -6.90 32.93
N PHE A 100 10.98 -6.72 31.69
CA PHE A 100 11.81 -6.96 30.51
C PHE A 100 11.61 -6.01 29.32
N VAL A 101 12.70 -5.92 28.56
CA VAL A 101 12.96 -5.23 27.28
C VAL A 101 11.72 -4.97 26.43
N LEU A 102 11.57 -3.72 25.95
CA LEU A 102 10.71 -3.31 24.83
C LEU A 102 11.07 -4.12 23.57
N THR A 103 10.60 -5.36 23.51
CA THR A 103 10.97 -6.34 22.48
C THR A 103 10.32 -6.03 21.13
N ARG A 104 9.48 -5.00 21.02
CA ARG A 104 8.84 -4.58 19.76
C ARG A 104 8.65 -3.07 19.64
N LEU A 105 9.73 -2.33 19.78
CA LEU A 105 9.82 -1.01 19.16
C LEU A 105 9.83 -1.23 17.64
N SER A 106 8.69 -1.03 16.96
CA SER A 106 8.63 -1.23 15.51
C SER A 106 9.26 -0.03 14.82
N LEU A 107 10.38 -0.29 14.13
CA LEU A 107 10.94 0.64 13.16
C LEU A 107 10.10 0.54 11.89
N ALA A 108 9.09 1.41 11.75
CA ALA A 108 8.42 1.55 10.46
C ALA A 108 9.41 2.16 9.48
N ARG A 109 9.55 1.47 8.35
CA ARG A 109 10.23 1.94 7.16
C ARG A 109 9.15 2.43 6.22
N PHE A 110 8.83 3.72 6.28
CA PHE A 110 7.94 4.29 5.27
C PHE A 110 8.77 4.54 4.01
N PRO A 111 8.37 4.01 2.84
CA PRO A 111 9.01 4.38 1.59
C PRO A 111 8.79 5.87 1.38
N GLY A 112 9.89 6.63 1.30
CA GLY A 112 9.85 7.97 0.76
C GLY A 112 9.89 7.92 -0.77
N ARG A 113 9.47 9.02 -1.40
CA ARG A 113 9.34 9.24 -2.85
C ARG A 113 10.50 8.79 -3.76
N ASN A 114 11.69 8.50 -3.20
CA ASN A 114 12.89 8.08 -3.93
C ASN A 114 13.36 6.66 -3.56
N GLY A 115 12.49 5.83 -2.95
CA GLY A 115 12.93 4.59 -2.29
C GLY A 115 13.73 4.82 -1.01
N HIS A 116 13.90 6.08 -0.58
CA HIS A 116 14.53 6.42 0.68
C HIS A 116 13.62 6.04 1.85
N ILE A 117 13.98 4.95 2.50
CA ILE A 117 13.38 4.50 3.75
C ILE A 117 13.73 5.49 4.87
N SER A 118 12.73 6.22 5.37
CA SER A 118 12.89 7.03 6.58
C SER A 118 12.57 6.19 7.81
N PRO A 119 13.51 5.99 8.75
CA PRO A 119 13.23 5.25 9.97
C PRO A 119 12.29 6.06 10.87
N GLY A 120 11.06 5.59 11.01
CA GLY A 120 10.10 6.06 12.01
C GLY A 120 10.07 5.11 13.21
N ILE A 121 9.88 5.66 14.41
CA ILE A 121 9.63 4.89 15.62
C ILE A 121 8.22 5.25 16.07
N TYR A 122 7.33 4.27 16.12
CA TYR A 122 5.97 4.41 16.61
C TYR A 122 5.69 3.34 17.66
N TYR A 123 4.91 3.72 18.67
CA TYR A 123 4.42 2.82 19.71
C TYR A 123 3.00 2.41 19.30
N ALA A 124 2.84 1.18 18.83
CA ALA A 124 1.54 0.52 18.76
C ALA A 124 1.45 -0.39 19.98
N GLY A 125 0.43 -0.22 20.80
CA GLY A 125 0.25 -0.94 22.07
C GLY A 125 0.46 -2.45 21.95
N TYR A 126 0.87 -3.06 23.06
CA TYR A 126 1.19 -4.49 23.13
C TYR A 126 -0.05 -5.35 22.86
N VAL A 127 -0.01 -6.18 21.82
CA VAL A 127 -0.90 -7.32 21.68
C VAL A 127 -0.05 -8.57 21.44
N SER A 128 0.23 -9.32 22.51
CA SER A 128 0.83 -10.64 22.38
C SER A 128 -0.20 -11.59 21.78
N ARG A 129 0.06 -12.06 20.57
CA ARG A 129 -0.79 -13.00 19.84
C ARG A 129 -0.05 -14.26 19.47
N THR A 130 -0.78 -15.35 19.45
CA THR A 130 -0.37 -16.64 18.90
C THR A 130 -1.06 -16.85 17.56
N LEU A 131 -0.55 -17.81 16.78
CA LEU A 131 -1.19 -18.24 15.53
C LEU A 131 -2.66 -18.65 15.76
N GLU A 132 -2.94 -19.33 16.88
CA GLU A 132 -4.29 -19.73 17.29
C GLU A 132 -5.21 -18.52 17.46
N THR A 133 -4.80 -17.52 18.25
CA THR A 133 -5.62 -16.31 18.46
C THR A 133 -5.84 -15.52 17.16
N MET A 134 -4.87 -15.50 16.24
CA MET A 134 -5.04 -14.88 14.93
C MET A 134 -6.02 -15.66 14.05
N ALA A 135 -5.98 -16.99 14.10
CA ALA A 135 -6.93 -17.84 13.40
C ALA A 135 -8.37 -17.69 13.95
N GLU A 136 -8.53 -17.61 15.27
CA GLU A 136 -9.83 -17.36 15.92
C GLU A 136 -10.43 -16.01 15.50
N GLU A 137 -9.62 -14.95 15.51
CA GLU A 137 -10.08 -13.63 15.08
C GLU A 137 -10.34 -13.57 13.57
N PHE A 138 -9.51 -14.22 12.77
CA PHE A 138 -9.81 -14.37 11.36
C PHE A 138 -11.16 -15.04 11.13
N GLN A 139 -11.45 -16.14 11.82
CA GLN A 139 -12.74 -16.81 11.74
C GLN A 139 -13.90 -15.91 12.19
N HIS A 140 -13.68 -15.03 13.16
CA HIS A 140 -14.67 -14.03 13.57
C HIS A 140 -14.99 -13.07 12.42
N TYR A 141 -13.99 -12.39 11.84
CA TYR A 141 -14.20 -11.45 10.74
C TYR A 141 -14.66 -12.14 9.46
N GLN A 142 -14.24 -13.38 9.21
CA GLN A 142 -14.74 -14.17 8.09
C GLN A 142 -16.24 -14.47 8.25
N LYS A 143 -16.72 -14.80 9.45
CA LYS A 143 -18.17 -14.98 9.69
C LYS A 143 -18.95 -13.70 9.47
N LEU A 144 -18.43 -12.55 9.92
CA LEU A 144 -19.04 -11.24 9.68
C LEU A 144 -19.08 -10.91 8.18
N TRP A 145 -17.98 -11.14 7.45
CA TRP A 145 -17.91 -11.01 6.00
C TRP A 145 -18.98 -11.85 5.30
N LEU A 146 -19.04 -13.15 5.59
CA LEU A 146 -19.98 -14.07 4.95
C LEU A 146 -21.46 -13.73 5.25
N ALA A 147 -21.74 -13.11 6.39
CA ALA A 147 -23.09 -12.66 6.76
C ALA A 147 -23.47 -11.32 6.11
N SER A 148 -22.52 -10.61 5.50
CA SER A 148 -22.74 -9.28 4.94
C SER A 148 -23.52 -9.32 3.61
N PRO A 149 -24.29 -8.27 3.28
CA PRO A 149 -24.89 -8.14 1.95
C PRO A 149 -23.83 -7.97 0.85
N ALA A 150 -22.69 -7.38 1.19
CA ALA A 150 -21.65 -7.10 0.22
C ALA A 150 -20.80 -8.33 -0.14
N TYR A 151 -20.77 -9.38 0.67
CA TYR A 151 -20.29 -10.70 0.24
C TYR A 151 -21.07 -11.20 -0.99
N VAL A 152 -22.40 -11.10 -0.97
CA VAL A 152 -23.25 -11.46 -2.11
C VAL A 152 -22.96 -10.58 -3.34
N SER A 153 -22.71 -9.28 -3.12
CA SER A 153 -22.35 -8.35 -4.19
C SER A 153 -21.01 -8.70 -4.84
N VAL A 154 -19.97 -8.97 -4.03
CA VAL A 154 -18.65 -9.38 -4.54
C VAL A 154 -18.74 -10.68 -5.32
N GLN A 155 -19.43 -11.69 -4.79
CA GLN A 155 -19.65 -12.93 -5.53
C GLN A 155 -20.34 -12.70 -6.87
N SER A 156 -21.40 -11.88 -6.86
CA SER A 156 -22.15 -11.57 -8.09
C SER A 156 -21.29 -10.85 -9.12
N THR A 157 -20.47 -9.89 -8.68
CA THR A 157 -19.55 -9.13 -9.52
C THR A 157 -18.48 -10.02 -10.14
N ILE A 158 -17.77 -10.82 -9.33
CA ILE A 158 -16.72 -11.71 -9.84
C ILE A 158 -17.29 -12.79 -10.76
N ARG A 159 -18.46 -13.37 -10.43
CA ARG A 159 -19.15 -14.33 -11.32
C ARG A 159 -19.55 -13.71 -12.65
N ALA A 160 -20.05 -12.47 -12.63
CA ALA A 160 -20.41 -11.76 -13.86
C ALA A 160 -19.17 -11.52 -14.74
N LEU A 161 -18.08 -11.04 -14.15
CA LEU A 161 -16.82 -10.84 -14.87
C LEU A 161 -16.24 -12.15 -15.41
N LYS A 162 -16.36 -13.25 -14.67
CA LYS A 162 -15.91 -14.57 -15.09
C LYS A 162 -16.74 -15.16 -16.25
N ARG A 163 -18.05 -14.89 -16.33
CA ARG A 163 -18.88 -15.34 -17.48
C ARG A 163 -18.38 -14.82 -18.82
N ASP A 164 -17.82 -13.61 -18.79
CA ASP A 164 -17.28 -12.91 -19.94
C ASP A 164 -15.74 -13.06 -20.02
N GLN A 165 -15.15 -14.07 -19.36
CA GLN A 165 -13.69 -14.26 -19.32
C GLN A 165 -13.05 -14.47 -20.71
N ASP A 166 -13.82 -14.94 -21.69
CA ASP A 166 -13.30 -15.20 -23.03
C ASP A 166 -12.84 -13.92 -23.75
N SER A 167 -13.38 -12.77 -23.37
CA SER A 167 -12.96 -11.46 -23.87
C SER A 167 -11.90 -10.78 -22.99
N ARG A 168 -11.46 -11.43 -21.90
CA ARG A 168 -10.53 -10.87 -20.91
C ARG A 168 -9.26 -11.70 -20.74
N VAL A 169 -8.18 -11.06 -20.29
CA VAL A 169 -6.94 -11.80 -20.01
C VAL A 169 -7.17 -12.75 -18.84
N PRO A 170 -6.80 -14.04 -18.95
CA PRO A 170 -7.04 -15.00 -17.89
C PRO A 170 -6.24 -14.67 -16.63
N VAL A 171 -6.81 -14.99 -15.48
CA VAL A 171 -6.15 -14.92 -14.17
C VAL A 171 -5.77 -16.34 -13.75
N ASP A 172 -4.48 -16.60 -13.52
CA ASP A 172 -4.00 -17.91 -13.04
C ASP A 172 -3.19 -17.81 -11.74
N ASN A 173 -2.89 -16.60 -11.29
CA ASN A 173 -2.16 -16.33 -10.06
C ASN A 173 -2.59 -15.00 -9.43
N ILE A 174 -2.30 -14.84 -8.14
CA ILE A 174 -2.68 -13.66 -7.35
C ILE A 174 -1.47 -13.11 -6.61
N VAL A 175 -1.36 -11.78 -6.60
CA VAL A 175 -0.45 -11.03 -5.74
C VAL A 175 -1.26 -10.07 -4.88
N CYS A 176 -1.23 -10.27 -3.57
CA CYS A 176 -1.85 -9.40 -2.57
C CYS A 176 -0.79 -8.42 -2.04
N LEU A 177 -1.05 -7.12 -2.18
CA LEU A 177 -0.16 -6.04 -1.75
C LEU A 177 -0.89 -5.11 -0.79
N ALA A 178 -0.17 -4.57 0.19
CA ALA A 178 -0.71 -3.61 1.16
C ALA A 178 -1.96 -4.12 1.89
N LEU A 179 -1.87 -5.31 2.47
CA LEU A 179 -2.94 -5.91 3.28
C LEU A 179 -3.06 -5.24 4.66
N GLY A 180 -1.98 -4.63 5.15
CA GLY A 180 -1.78 -4.31 6.56
C GLY A 180 -1.45 -5.57 7.38
N SER A 181 -0.92 -5.39 8.59
CA SER A 181 -0.52 -6.49 9.46
C SER A 181 -1.71 -7.00 10.30
N PRO A 182 -2.13 -8.27 10.14
CA PRO A 182 -3.15 -8.87 11.00
C PRO A 182 -2.74 -8.97 12.49
N GLN A 183 -1.44 -8.92 12.79
CA GLN A 183 -0.93 -8.94 14.16
C GLN A 183 -0.63 -7.55 14.74
N ASN A 184 0.19 -6.76 14.05
CA ASN A 184 0.99 -5.67 14.63
C ASN A 184 0.45 -4.29 14.28
N MET A 185 -0.87 -4.13 14.34
CA MET A 185 -1.57 -2.85 14.16
C MET A 185 -2.62 -2.64 15.26
N LYS A 186 -3.24 -1.46 15.28
CA LYS A 186 -4.42 -1.19 16.12
C LYS A 186 -5.59 -2.11 15.74
N GLU A 187 -6.52 -2.30 16.66
CA GLU A 187 -7.62 -3.25 16.49
C GLU A 187 -8.42 -3.00 15.21
N GLU A 188 -8.75 -1.75 14.93
CA GLU A 188 -9.51 -1.36 13.74
C GLU A 188 -8.75 -1.69 12.45
N CYS A 189 -7.43 -1.52 12.46
CA CYS A 189 -6.57 -1.88 11.33
C CYS A 189 -6.44 -3.40 11.17
N ARG A 190 -6.32 -4.16 12.27
CA ARG A 190 -6.28 -5.63 12.23
C ARG A 190 -7.60 -6.19 11.71
N ALA A 191 -8.72 -5.64 12.17
CA ALA A 191 -10.06 -5.96 11.70
C ALA A 191 -10.16 -5.78 10.18
N ALA A 192 -9.68 -4.63 9.67
CA ALA A 192 -9.64 -4.36 8.25
C ALA A 192 -8.72 -5.34 7.49
N SER A 193 -7.52 -5.66 7.99
CA SER A 193 -6.62 -6.62 7.36
C SER A 193 -7.22 -8.04 7.31
N LEU A 194 -7.80 -8.51 8.41
CA LEU A 194 -8.44 -9.84 8.49
C LEU A 194 -9.68 -9.92 7.59
N THR A 195 -10.47 -8.86 7.52
CA THR A 195 -11.61 -8.76 6.60
C THR A 195 -11.16 -8.77 5.14
N GLN A 196 -10.09 -8.05 4.81
CA GLN A 196 -9.51 -8.07 3.46
C GLN A 196 -9.04 -9.48 3.06
N VAL A 197 -8.47 -10.27 3.98
CA VAL A 197 -8.14 -11.68 3.72
C VAL A 197 -9.41 -12.48 3.40
N ALA A 198 -10.50 -12.28 4.15
CA ALA A 198 -11.77 -12.98 3.88
C ALA A 198 -12.35 -12.62 2.50
N VAL A 199 -12.31 -11.33 2.12
CA VAL A 199 -12.71 -10.85 0.79
C VAL A 199 -11.87 -11.53 -0.30
N LEU A 200 -10.55 -11.54 -0.13
CA LEU A 200 -9.63 -12.13 -1.08
C LEU A 200 -9.91 -13.62 -1.28
N LEU A 201 -10.14 -14.37 -0.21
CA LEU A 201 -10.49 -15.79 -0.30
C LEU A 201 -11.82 -16.04 -1.02
N THR A 202 -12.81 -15.15 -0.87
CA THR A 202 -14.04 -15.21 -1.68
C THR A 202 -13.73 -15.00 -3.17
N ILE A 203 -12.91 -14.00 -3.52
CA ILE A 203 -12.53 -13.75 -4.93
C ILE A 203 -11.79 -14.96 -5.51
N VAL A 204 -10.85 -15.53 -4.75
CA VAL A 204 -10.11 -16.75 -5.11
C VAL A 204 -11.05 -17.91 -5.43
N GLU A 205 -12.02 -18.17 -4.56
CA GLU A 205 -13.02 -19.22 -4.74
C GLU A 205 -13.87 -18.98 -6.00
N GLU A 206 -14.35 -17.75 -6.21
CA GLU A 206 -15.17 -17.41 -7.37
C GLU A 206 -14.40 -17.52 -8.70
N LEU A 207 -13.08 -17.38 -8.68
CA LEU A 207 -12.20 -17.57 -9.83
C LEU A 207 -11.81 -19.05 -10.06
N ASP A 208 -12.37 -20.00 -9.32
CA ASP A 208 -11.99 -21.42 -9.31
C ASP A 208 -10.50 -21.67 -9.00
N LEU A 209 -9.88 -20.77 -8.24
CA LEU A 209 -8.50 -20.89 -7.80
C LEU A 209 -8.44 -21.49 -6.39
N ASN A 210 -7.35 -22.18 -6.05
CA ASN A 210 -7.22 -22.79 -4.72
C ASN A 210 -5.77 -22.70 -4.17
N PRO A 211 -5.54 -21.93 -3.09
CA PRO A 211 -4.23 -21.77 -2.45
C PRO A 211 -3.61 -23.06 -1.94
N GLN A 212 -4.44 -24.04 -1.57
CA GLN A 212 -3.98 -25.32 -1.04
C GLN A 212 -3.51 -26.29 -2.14
N THR A 213 -3.96 -26.10 -3.39
CA THR A 213 -3.62 -27.01 -4.49
C THR A 213 -2.75 -26.37 -5.57
N MET A 214 -2.56 -25.06 -5.55
CA MET A 214 -1.72 -24.33 -6.51
C MET A 214 -0.55 -23.62 -5.80
N PRO A 215 0.48 -24.38 -5.38
CA PRO A 215 1.61 -23.82 -4.63
C PRO A 215 2.33 -22.73 -5.43
N GLY A 216 2.68 -21.64 -4.74
CA GLY A 216 3.40 -20.51 -5.34
C GLY A 216 2.57 -19.58 -6.23
N LYS A 217 1.26 -19.84 -6.40
CA LYS A 217 0.36 -18.99 -7.20
C LYS A 217 -0.31 -17.87 -6.41
N PHE A 218 -0.18 -17.87 -5.08
CA PHE A 218 -0.76 -16.86 -4.20
C PHE A 218 0.35 -16.24 -3.38
N ILE A 219 0.65 -14.99 -3.68
CA ILE A 219 1.74 -14.26 -3.04
C ILE A 219 1.13 -13.13 -2.22
N ALA A 220 1.67 -12.89 -1.03
CA ALA A 220 1.34 -11.73 -0.23
C ALA A 220 2.61 -10.96 0.12
N GLN A 221 2.56 -9.64 -0.01
CA GLN A 221 3.62 -8.76 0.43
C GLN A 221 3.05 -7.53 1.12
N ASP A 222 3.56 -7.28 2.31
CA ASP A 222 3.42 -6.01 3.00
C ASP A 222 4.70 -5.75 3.80
N PRO A 223 5.35 -4.58 3.66
CA PRO A 223 6.51 -4.21 4.48
C PRO A 223 6.26 -4.27 5.99
N VAL A 224 5.00 -4.19 6.44
CA VAL A 224 4.66 -4.28 7.87
C VAL A 224 4.43 -5.70 8.38
N PHE A 225 4.48 -6.72 7.52
CA PHE A 225 4.29 -8.10 7.97
C PHE A 225 5.36 -8.53 8.97
N THR A 226 4.90 -9.17 10.04
CA THR A 226 5.74 -9.86 11.00
C THR A 226 5.96 -11.31 10.58
N PRO A 227 6.90 -12.04 11.22
CA PRO A 227 7.01 -13.48 11.05
C PRO A 227 5.72 -14.25 11.36
N LEU A 228 4.92 -13.76 12.32
CA LEU A 228 3.65 -14.42 12.67
C LEU A 228 2.56 -14.13 11.63
N ASP A 229 2.54 -12.94 11.02
CA ASP A 229 1.68 -12.67 9.86
C ASP A 229 2.02 -13.62 8.71
N ALA A 230 3.32 -13.82 8.46
CA ALA A 230 3.80 -14.74 7.43
C ALA A 230 3.37 -16.19 7.71
N GLU A 231 3.50 -16.65 8.95
CA GLU A 231 3.05 -17.98 9.38
C GLU A 231 1.53 -18.13 9.24
N PHE A 232 0.76 -17.12 9.65
CA PHE A 232 -0.68 -17.09 9.51
C PHE A 232 -1.12 -17.14 8.04
N LEU A 233 -0.59 -16.29 7.18
CA LEU A 233 -0.91 -16.29 5.75
C LEU A 233 -0.46 -17.58 5.05
N ALA A 234 0.68 -18.15 5.45
CA ALA A 234 1.13 -19.46 4.96
C ALA A 234 0.16 -20.58 5.34
N SER A 235 -0.45 -20.54 6.53
CA SER A 235 -1.49 -21.51 6.92
C SER A 235 -2.71 -21.47 6.00
N LEU A 236 -2.96 -20.33 5.35
CA LEU A 236 -4.02 -20.14 4.35
C LEU A 236 -3.59 -20.47 2.91
N GLY A 237 -2.31 -20.83 2.69
CA GLY A 237 -1.75 -21.19 1.38
C GLY A 237 -1.05 -20.06 0.63
N PHE A 238 -0.82 -18.91 1.28
CA PHE A 238 -0.09 -17.79 0.68
C PHE A 238 1.42 -17.93 0.89
N LEU A 239 2.20 -17.59 -0.14
CA LEU A 239 3.64 -17.39 -0.03
C LEU A 239 3.91 -15.93 0.31
N VAL A 240 4.38 -15.68 1.53
CA VAL A 240 4.74 -14.31 1.96
C VAL A 240 6.12 -13.94 1.45
N LYS A 241 6.21 -12.75 0.87
CA LYS A 241 7.39 -12.20 0.21
C LYS A 241 7.85 -10.91 0.87
N SER A 242 9.16 -10.69 0.87
CA SER A 242 9.75 -9.43 1.32
C SER A 242 9.64 -8.37 0.22
N ASP A 243 9.53 -7.10 0.60
CA ASP A 243 9.59 -6.00 -0.37
C ASP A 243 10.97 -5.92 -1.06
N PRO A 244 11.05 -5.81 -2.40
CA PRO A 244 9.97 -5.65 -3.39
C PRO A 244 9.56 -6.93 -4.17
N GLU A 245 9.85 -8.14 -3.68
CA GLU A 245 9.69 -9.40 -4.42
C GLU A 245 8.24 -9.70 -4.87
N GLY A 246 7.24 -9.22 -4.13
CA GLY A 246 5.83 -9.30 -4.48
C GLY A 246 5.50 -8.54 -5.77
N PHE A 247 6.04 -7.32 -5.94
CA PHE A 247 5.91 -6.59 -7.21
C PHE A 247 6.57 -7.33 -8.37
N LEU A 248 7.74 -7.92 -8.12
CA LEU A 248 8.48 -8.72 -9.12
C LEU A 248 7.76 -10.02 -9.49
N SER A 249 6.77 -10.43 -8.71
CA SER A 249 5.97 -11.63 -8.97
C SER A 249 4.74 -11.36 -9.85
N ILE A 250 4.52 -10.10 -10.25
CA ILE A 250 3.41 -9.71 -11.13
C ILE A 250 3.74 -10.14 -12.57
N THR A 251 2.81 -10.86 -13.17
CA THR A 251 2.82 -11.36 -14.54
C THR A 251 1.61 -10.82 -15.32
N PRO A 252 1.59 -10.95 -16.65
CA PRO A 252 0.41 -10.61 -17.45
C PRO A 252 -0.87 -11.37 -17.10
N THR A 253 -0.79 -12.49 -16.37
CA THR A 253 -1.94 -13.31 -15.93
C THR A 253 -2.23 -13.19 -14.44
N THR A 254 -1.61 -12.21 -13.77
CA THR A 254 -1.81 -11.96 -12.34
C THR A 254 -3.07 -11.13 -12.09
N LEU A 255 -3.83 -11.49 -11.06
CA LEU A 255 -4.70 -10.54 -10.37
C LEU A 255 -3.94 -9.91 -9.21
N VAL A 256 -3.83 -8.59 -9.22
CA VAL A 256 -3.26 -7.82 -8.11
C VAL A 256 -4.40 -7.36 -7.21
N PHE A 257 -4.32 -7.67 -5.92
CA PHE A 257 -5.27 -7.22 -4.90
C PHE A 257 -4.58 -6.22 -3.99
N SER A 258 -4.98 -4.95 -4.03
CA SER A 258 -4.38 -3.86 -3.26
C SER A 258 -5.42 -2.84 -2.80
N ILE A 259 -6.20 -3.22 -1.78
CA ILE A 259 -7.30 -2.40 -1.25
C ILE A 259 -6.82 -1.22 -0.40
N ALA A 260 -5.76 -1.42 0.40
CA ALA A 260 -5.16 -0.38 1.24
C ALA A 260 -3.81 0.13 0.68
N GLY A 261 -3.63 0.01 -0.64
CA GLY A 261 -2.45 0.50 -1.34
C GLY A 261 -2.34 2.03 -1.36
N TYR A 262 -1.14 2.51 -1.65
CA TYR A 262 -0.87 3.93 -1.88
C TYR A 262 -0.57 4.16 -3.35
N LEU A 263 -0.84 5.37 -3.86
CA LEU A 263 -0.72 5.72 -5.27
C LEU A 263 0.67 5.48 -5.89
N GLU A 264 1.73 5.51 -5.08
CA GLU A 264 3.09 5.16 -5.51
C GLU A 264 3.18 3.69 -5.96
N MET A 265 2.34 2.80 -5.39
CA MET A 265 2.28 1.40 -5.77
C MET A 265 1.65 1.21 -7.15
N ASP A 266 0.58 1.95 -7.48
CA ASP A 266 -0.04 1.89 -8.81
C ASP A 266 0.97 2.26 -9.90
N TRP A 267 1.81 3.27 -9.61
CA TRP A 267 2.90 3.63 -10.50
C TRP A 267 3.92 2.52 -10.63
N VAL A 268 4.40 1.93 -9.51
CA VAL A 268 5.36 0.81 -9.54
C VAL A 268 4.80 -0.39 -10.33
N ILE A 269 3.53 -0.73 -10.15
CA ILE A 269 2.86 -1.80 -10.91
C ILE A 269 2.84 -1.46 -12.40
N SER A 270 2.53 -0.20 -12.76
CA SER A 270 2.52 0.26 -14.17
C SER A 270 3.91 0.22 -14.85
N GLN A 271 4.99 0.15 -14.06
CA GLN A 271 6.34 0.02 -14.59
C GLN A 271 6.65 -1.40 -15.08
N GLY A 272 6.09 -2.42 -14.44
CA GLY A 272 6.29 -3.83 -14.79
C GLY A 272 5.30 -4.38 -15.83
N PRO A 273 5.22 -5.71 -15.96
CA PRO A 273 4.19 -6.36 -16.75
C PRO A 273 2.81 -5.98 -16.24
N TRP A 274 1.94 -5.51 -17.14
CA TRP A 274 0.58 -5.13 -16.77
C TRP A 274 -0.23 -6.37 -16.37
N PRO A 275 -0.85 -6.39 -15.17
CA PRO A 275 -1.60 -7.53 -14.67
C PRO A 275 -2.85 -7.81 -15.52
N ALA A 276 -3.40 -9.02 -15.39
CA ALA A 276 -4.68 -9.36 -15.99
C ALA A 276 -5.82 -8.60 -15.32
N ALA A 277 -5.76 -8.45 -14.00
CA ALA A 277 -6.73 -7.69 -13.23
C ALA A 277 -6.07 -6.96 -12.05
N LEU A 278 -6.66 -5.83 -11.66
CA LEU A 278 -6.28 -5.06 -10.48
C LEU A 278 -7.55 -4.75 -9.68
N ILE A 279 -7.54 -5.10 -8.39
CA ILE A 279 -8.58 -4.74 -7.43
C ILE A 279 -7.98 -3.74 -6.46
N CYS A 280 -8.40 -2.48 -6.57
CA CYS A 280 -7.87 -1.37 -5.78
C CYS A 280 -8.88 -0.21 -5.73
N SER A 281 -8.53 0.86 -5.04
CA SER A 281 -9.39 2.05 -4.98
C SER A 281 -9.61 2.65 -6.37
N ASP A 282 -10.61 3.50 -6.54
CA ASP A 282 -10.80 4.23 -7.79
C ASP A 282 -9.61 5.18 -8.07
N VAL A 283 -8.63 4.68 -8.85
CA VAL A 283 -7.33 5.32 -9.05
C VAL A 283 -7.47 6.66 -9.75
N GLU A 284 -8.33 6.73 -10.76
CA GLU A 284 -8.55 7.96 -11.52
C GLU A 284 -9.24 9.02 -10.65
N ALA A 285 -10.30 8.64 -9.93
CA ALA A 285 -10.98 9.55 -9.01
C ALA A 285 -10.05 10.03 -7.88
N PHE A 286 -9.19 9.14 -7.37
CA PHE A 286 -8.22 9.48 -6.34
C PHE A 286 -7.16 10.48 -6.84
N ILE A 287 -6.58 10.24 -8.02
CA ILE A 287 -5.63 11.15 -8.67
C ILE A 287 -6.26 12.53 -8.89
N ASN A 288 -7.49 12.58 -9.42
CA ASN A 288 -8.17 13.84 -9.70
C ASN A 288 -8.41 14.64 -8.41
N ARG A 289 -8.88 13.97 -7.35
CA ARG A 289 -9.07 14.60 -6.02
C ARG A 289 -7.78 15.19 -5.48
N LEU A 290 -6.68 14.44 -5.54
CA LEU A 290 -5.37 14.93 -5.08
C LEU A 290 -4.89 16.17 -5.86
N LEU A 291 -5.19 16.25 -7.16
CA LEU A 291 -4.86 17.41 -7.98
C LEU A 291 -5.71 18.62 -7.61
N GLU A 292 -7.01 18.43 -7.38
CA GLU A 292 -7.91 19.48 -6.90
C GLU A 292 -7.49 20.00 -5.53
N ASP A 293 -7.19 19.11 -4.59
CA ASP A 293 -6.73 19.46 -3.23
C ASP A 293 -5.41 20.23 -3.28
N ARG A 294 -4.48 19.86 -4.17
CA ARG A 294 -3.22 20.60 -4.38
C ARG A 294 -3.46 22.02 -4.85
N VAL A 295 -4.46 22.24 -5.71
CA VAL A 295 -4.83 23.58 -6.19
C VAL A 295 -5.53 24.37 -5.09
N ARG A 296 -6.43 23.74 -4.33
CA ARG A 296 -7.27 24.38 -3.32
C ARG A 296 -6.49 24.78 -2.06
N GLU A 297 -5.66 23.90 -1.53
CA GLU A 297 -5.12 24.04 -0.18
C GLU A 297 -3.79 24.79 -0.13
N GLY A 298 -3.15 25.02 -1.29
CA GLY A 298 -1.81 25.65 -1.34
C GLY A 298 -0.72 24.84 -0.61
N ILE A 299 -1.05 23.63 -0.15
CA ILE A 299 -0.14 22.70 0.52
C ILE A 299 0.70 22.00 -0.57
N LYS A 300 1.98 21.73 -0.26
CA LYS A 300 2.81 20.82 -1.06
C LYS A 300 2.32 19.37 -0.89
N LEU A 301 1.16 19.05 -1.47
CA LEU A 301 0.73 17.67 -1.63
C LEU A 301 1.62 17.00 -2.68
N VAL A 302 2.10 15.82 -2.32
CA VAL A 302 2.78 14.90 -3.22
C VAL A 302 1.70 14.32 -4.14
N VAL A 303 1.72 14.73 -5.41
CA VAL A 303 0.84 14.20 -6.46
C VAL A 303 1.70 13.60 -7.57
N PRO A 304 1.19 12.61 -8.33
CA PRO A 304 1.97 12.05 -9.42
C PRO A 304 2.23 13.08 -10.51
N THR A 305 3.41 12.98 -11.10
CA THR A 305 3.79 13.78 -12.28
C THR A 305 2.87 13.46 -13.46
N ARG A 306 2.84 14.35 -14.46
CA ARG A 306 2.05 14.10 -15.68
C ARG A 306 2.45 12.78 -16.36
N ARG A 307 3.74 12.43 -16.31
CA ARG A 307 4.27 11.18 -16.85
C ARG A 307 3.77 9.97 -16.06
N GLU A 308 3.95 9.98 -14.73
CA GLU A 308 3.48 8.89 -13.85
C GLU A 308 1.98 8.63 -14.01
N ARG A 309 1.16 9.69 -14.09
CA ARG A 309 -0.28 9.55 -14.38
C ARG A 309 -0.55 8.90 -15.73
N GLY A 310 0.19 9.30 -16.76
CA GLY A 310 0.06 8.70 -18.10
C GLY A 310 0.39 7.21 -18.10
N GLU A 311 1.41 6.80 -17.33
CA GLU A 311 1.81 5.40 -17.20
C GLU A 311 0.75 4.57 -16.44
N ILE A 312 0.25 5.10 -15.31
CA ILE A 312 -0.84 4.47 -14.55
C ILE A 312 -2.11 4.35 -15.39
N LEU A 313 -2.58 5.46 -15.97
CA LEU A 313 -3.83 5.47 -16.75
C LEU A 313 -3.69 4.67 -18.06
N GLY A 314 -2.49 4.60 -18.63
CA GLY A 314 -2.20 3.73 -19.78
C GLY A 314 -2.43 2.26 -19.44
N MET A 315 -1.93 1.80 -18.28
CA MET A 315 -2.17 0.44 -17.79
C MET A 315 -3.67 0.15 -17.60
N LEU A 316 -4.43 1.13 -17.11
CA LEU A 316 -5.85 0.96 -16.80
C LEU A 316 -6.78 1.14 -18.03
N GLY A 317 -6.35 1.86 -19.07
CA GLY A 317 -7.19 2.22 -20.22
C GLY A 317 -7.70 1.02 -21.05
N GLY A 318 -7.01 -0.13 -20.95
CA GLY A 318 -7.43 -1.39 -21.60
C GLY A 318 -8.46 -2.21 -20.82
N CYS A 319 -8.80 -1.79 -19.60
CA CYS A 319 -9.61 -2.57 -18.67
C CYS A 319 -11.11 -2.27 -18.77
N ASP A 320 -11.93 -3.31 -18.54
CA ASP A 320 -13.29 -3.10 -18.04
C ASP A 320 -13.20 -2.67 -16.58
N VAL A 321 -14.03 -1.71 -16.17
CA VAL A 321 -14.04 -1.16 -14.82
C VAL A 321 -15.42 -1.32 -14.21
N VAL A 322 -15.50 -1.96 -13.05
CA VAL A 322 -16.75 -2.13 -12.28
C VAL A 322 -16.50 -1.90 -10.79
N GLY A 323 -17.52 -1.45 -10.06
CA GLY A 323 -17.46 -1.45 -8.59
C GLY A 323 -17.38 -2.86 -8.03
N LEU A 324 -16.45 -3.11 -7.10
CA LEU A 324 -16.30 -4.41 -6.46
C LEU A 324 -17.57 -4.82 -5.69
N VAL A 325 -18.23 -3.84 -5.05
CA VAL A 325 -19.47 -4.02 -4.28
C VAL A 325 -20.68 -3.39 -5.00
N GLY A 326 -20.64 -3.22 -6.32
CA GLY A 326 -21.70 -2.54 -7.07
C GLY A 326 -21.80 -1.03 -6.78
N ASP A 327 -22.33 -0.25 -7.70
CA ASP A 327 -22.40 1.22 -7.56
C ASP A 327 -23.57 1.69 -6.68
N ASP A 328 -24.55 0.82 -6.42
CA ASP A 328 -25.77 1.11 -5.64
C ASP A 328 -25.64 0.77 -4.15
N TYR A 329 -24.42 0.45 -3.67
CA TYR A 329 -24.21 0.07 -2.28
C TYR A 329 -24.04 1.32 -1.40
N ASP A 330 -25.15 1.79 -0.82
CA ASP A 330 -25.14 2.85 0.18
C ASP A 330 -24.54 2.33 1.50
N ASP A 331 -23.50 3.04 1.97
CA ASP A 331 -22.60 2.77 3.12
C ASP A 331 -23.30 2.88 4.50
N ASP A 332 -24.59 2.56 4.61
CA ASP A 332 -25.40 2.81 5.81
C ASP A 332 -25.26 1.72 6.90
N GLY A 333 -24.43 0.69 6.67
CA GLY A 333 -24.30 -0.48 7.54
C GLY A 333 -22.87 -0.90 7.84
N GLY A 334 -21.91 0.03 7.77
CA GLY A 334 -20.47 -0.19 7.92
C GLY A 334 -20.13 -1.28 8.94
N LEU A 335 -19.77 -2.46 8.43
CA LEU A 335 -19.19 -3.51 9.25
C LEU A 335 -17.85 -2.99 9.80
N GLU A 336 -17.50 -3.40 11.01
CA GLU A 336 -16.22 -3.02 11.59
C GLU A 336 -15.06 -3.50 10.69
N GLY A 337 -14.23 -2.57 10.21
CA GLY A 337 -13.15 -2.85 9.27
C GLY A 337 -13.52 -2.87 7.77
N TRP A 338 -14.74 -2.47 7.40
CA TRP A 338 -15.25 -2.56 6.01
C TRP A 338 -15.24 -1.30 5.16
N GLU A 339 -15.04 -0.11 5.75
CA GLU A 339 -15.19 1.19 5.05
C GLU A 339 -14.32 1.31 3.77
N GLY A 340 -13.26 0.51 3.67
CA GLY A 340 -12.38 0.47 2.49
C GLY A 340 -12.95 -0.31 1.30
N VAL A 341 -13.66 -1.43 1.51
CA VAL A 341 -13.98 -2.41 0.44
C VAL A 341 -15.08 -1.90 -0.51
N GLY A 342 -16.06 -1.16 0.00
CA GLY A 342 -17.18 -0.65 -0.80
C GLY A 342 -16.77 0.32 -1.90
N ARG A 343 -15.60 0.97 -1.76
CA ARG A 343 -15.08 1.98 -2.71
C ARG A 343 -14.06 1.41 -3.70
N GLN A 344 -13.89 0.10 -3.70
CA GLN A 344 -12.91 -0.57 -4.56
C GLN A 344 -13.50 -0.83 -5.95
N ARG A 345 -12.63 -0.80 -6.93
CA ARG A 345 -12.92 -1.11 -8.33
C ARG A 345 -12.21 -2.40 -8.72
N VAL A 346 -12.80 -3.11 -9.65
CA VAL A 346 -12.14 -4.19 -10.39
C VAL A 346 -11.81 -3.65 -11.77
N TYR A 347 -10.53 -3.57 -12.09
CA TYR A 347 -10.00 -3.29 -13.42
C TYR A 347 -9.59 -4.61 -14.04
N TRP A 348 -10.28 -5.10 -15.08
CA TRP A 348 -9.92 -6.36 -15.73
C TRP A 348 -9.60 -6.13 -17.21
N ARG A 349 -8.36 -6.43 -17.60
CA ARG A 349 -7.84 -6.19 -18.94
C ARG A 349 -8.56 -7.04 -19.99
N ARG A 350 -8.97 -6.41 -21.09
CA ARG A 350 -9.54 -7.07 -22.27
C ARG A 350 -8.46 -7.77 -23.11
N LYS A 351 -8.79 -8.89 -23.76
CA LYS A 351 -7.91 -9.52 -24.75
C LYS A 351 -7.74 -8.59 -25.95
N GLY A 352 -6.50 -8.41 -26.41
CA GLY A 352 -6.17 -7.49 -27.50
C GLY A 352 -6.10 -6.02 -27.11
N GLY A 353 -6.23 -5.70 -25.81
CA GLY A 353 -5.77 -4.40 -25.29
C GLY A 353 -4.25 -4.26 -25.41
N GLU A 354 -3.74 -3.03 -25.38
CA GLU A 354 -2.31 -2.76 -25.43
C GLU A 354 -1.55 -3.59 -24.37
N GLU A 355 -0.42 -4.17 -24.76
CA GLU A 355 0.51 -4.84 -23.87
C GLU A 355 1.74 -3.97 -23.70
N LYS A 356 2.21 -3.82 -22.46
CA LYS A 356 3.57 -3.34 -22.23
C LYS A 356 4.52 -4.51 -22.50
N GLY A 357 5.30 -4.41 -23.57
CA GLY A 357 6.33 -5.40 -23.89
C GLY A 357 7.34 -5.54 -22.74
N VAL A 358 7.74 -6.78 -22.46
CA VAL A 358 8.72 -7.15 -21.42
C VAL A 358 10.10 -6.63 -21.76
#